data_AF-A0A821MPA8-F1
#
_entry.id   AF-A0A821MPA8-F1
#
_cell.length_a   1.000
_cell.length_b   1.000
_cell.length_c   1.000
_cell.angle_alpha   90.00
_cell.angle_beta   90.00
_cell.angle_gamma   90.00
#
_symmetry.space_group_name_H-M   'P 1'
#
loop_
_entity.id
_entity.type
_entity.pdbx_description
1 polymer ?
#
loop_
_entity_poly.entity_id
_entity_poly.type
_entity_poly.pdbx_seq_one_letter_code
_entity_poly.pdbx_strand_id
1 'polypeptide(L)'
;MLSSLSIGDVPFKKENTFCFDSESFRYLVALQNGIKFNDDEKHEYEMSWSTSVTQSKRLIDYIRRNISIYSIDSNLQSIKHAQFEIIQMIRPILEAMRNILRNLGLYKMNSLETLIELRPKVNDRPSTRCLKCKPSINLVGNFPIAYDRPHVVEKDCS
;
A
#
# COMPACT_ATOMS: atom_id res chain seq x y z
N MET A 1 -10.36 23.21 13.07
CA MET A 1 -10.21 24.08 11.88
C MET A 1 -9.42 23.32 10.82
N LEU A 2 -10.10 22.59 9.94
CA LEU A 2 -9.53 22.21 8.66
C LEU A 2 -10.01 23.31 7.71
N SER A 3 -9.25 24.41 7.63
CA SER A 3 -9.40 25.30 6.50
C SER A 3 -9.24 24.42 5.27
N SER A 4 -10.30 24.33 4.48
CA SER A 4 -10.28 23.72 3.16
C SER A 4 -8.97 24.11 2.48
N LEU A 5 -8.10 23.12 2.25
CA LEU A 5 -7.01 23.26 1.29
C LEU A 5 -7.70 23.73 0.01
N SER A 6 -7.61 25.02 -0.27
CA SER A 6 -8.17 25.60 -1.47
C SER A 6 -7.39 24.99 -2.62
N ILE A 7 -7.91 23.91 -3.19
CA ILE A 7 -7.47 23.27 -4.43
C ILE A 7 -7.55 24.25 -5.63
N GLY A 8 -7.94 25.50 -5.40
CA GLY A 8 -8.22 26.54 -6.39
C GLY A 8 -7.04 26.94 -7.28
N ASP A 9 -5.78 26.68 -6.91
CA ASP A 9 -4.63 27.22 -7.66
C ASP A 9 -3.64 26.15 -8.16
N VAL A 10 -4.08 24.91 -8.41
CA VAL A 10 -3.25 23.95 -9.17
C VAL A 10 -3.60 24.06 -10.65
N PRO A 11 -2.76 24.69 -11.49
CA PRO A 11 -3.11 24.94 -12.88
C PRO A 11 -3.13 23.62 -13.66
N PHE A 12 -4.18 23.33 -14.42
CA PHE A 12 -4.23 22.13 -15.27
C PHE A 12 -3.37 22.34 -16.52
N LYS A 13 -2.13 21.84 -16.50
CA LYS A 13 -1.17 21.96 -17.60
C LYS A 13 -0.66 20.59 -18.02
N LYS A 14 -0.05 20.53 -19.20
CA LYS A 14 0.51 19.27 -19.73
C LYS A 14 1.63 18.72 -18.84
N GLU A 15 2.34 19.59 -18.12
CA GLU A 15 3.48 19.23 -17.28
C GLU A 15 3.05 18.53 -15.99
N ASN A 16 1.86 18.85 -15.46
CA ASN A 16 1.33 18.27 -14.22
C ASN A 16 0.11 17.36 -14.44
N THR A 17 -0.13 16.96 -15.69
CA THR A 17 -1.17 16.01 -16.08
C THR A 17 -0.54 14.70 -16.53
N PHE A 18 -0.97 13.59 -15.93
CA PHE A 18 -0.46 12.24 -16.17
C PHE A 18 -1.64 11.30 -16.40
N CYS A 19 -1.55 10.49 -17.45
CA CYS A 19 -2.62 9.55 -17.81
C CYS A 19 -2.14 8.13 -17.54
N PHE A 20 -2.94 7.35 -16.81
CA PHE A 20 -2.65 5.96 -16.52
C PHE A 20 -3.79 5.11 -17.04
N ASP A 21 -3.44 4.06 -17.78
CA ASP A 21 -4.41 3.08 -18.21
C ASP A 21 -4.28 1.80 -17.37
N SER A 22 -5.42 1.28 -16.94
CA SER A 22 -5.51 0.10 -16.08
C SER A 22 -5.50 -1.21 -16.88
N GLU A 23 -5.66 -1.17 -18.20
CA GLU A 23 -5.72 -2.37 -19.04
C GLU A 23 -4.41 -3.16 -18.99
N SER A 24 -3.27 -2.48 -18.93
CA SER A 24 -1.97 -3.15 -18.84
C SER A 24 -1.81 -4.00 -17.57
N PHE A 25 -2.34 -3.56 -16.43
CA PHE A 25 -2.34 -4.37 -15.20
C PHE A 25 -3.31 -5.55 -15.29
N ARG A 26 -4.49 -5.33 -15.87
CA ARG A 26 -5.48 -6.39 -16.10
C ARG A 26 -4.94 -7.48 -17.03
N TYR A 27 -4.24 -7.09 -18.08
CA TYR A 27 -3.55 -8.00 -18.99
C TYR A 27 -2.53 -8.89 -18.26
N LEU A 28 -1.68 -8.31 -17.40
CA LEU A 28 -0.70 -9.10 -16.62
C LEU A 28 -1.38 -10.13 -15.71
N VAL A 29 -2.48 -9.75 -15.04
CA VAL A 29 -3.26 -10.68 -14.21
C VAL A 29 -3.92 -11.76 -15.06
N ALA A 30 -4.46 -11.41 -16.23
CA ALA A 30 -5.07 -12.37 -17.13
C ALA A 30 -4.05 -13.40 -17.66
N LEU A 31 -2.84 -12.96 -18.01
CA LEU A 31 -1.73 -13.86 -18.36
C LEU A 31 -1.36 -14.80 -17.20
N GLN A 32 -1.32 -14.29 -15.97
CA GLN A 32 -1.05 -15.11 -14.78
C GLN A 32 -2.11 -16.22 -14.59
N ASN A 33 -3.35 -15.96 -15.00
CA ASN A 33 -4.46 -16.92 -14.94
C ASN A 33 -4.58 -17.78 -16.22
N GLY A 34 -3.61 -17.72 -17.14
CA GLY A 34 -3.57 -18.54 -18.35
C GLY A 34 -4.55 -18.13 -19.45
N ILE A 35 -5.09 -16.90 -19.39
CA ILE A 35 -5.96 -16.36 -20.44
C ILE A 35 -5.11 -16.03 -21.68
N LYS A 36 -5.58 -16.47 -22.84
CA LYS A 36 -4.91 -16.25 -24.13
C LYS A 36 -5.53 -15.05 -24.84
N PHE A 37 -4.66 -14.27 -25.48
CA PHE A 37 -5.01 -13.10 -26.27
C PHE A 37 -4.48 -13.28 -27.69
N ASN A 38 -5.17 -12.68 -28.67
CA ASN A 38 -4.67 -12.58 -30.03
C ASN A 38 -3.54 -11.54 -30.11
N ASP A 39 -2.85 -11.46 -31.25
CA ASP A 39 -1.68 -10.59 -31.38
C ASP A 39 -2.05 -9.09 -31.41
N ASP A 40 -3.23 -8.73 -31.91
CA ASP A 40 -3.73 -7.35 -31.91
C ASP A 40 -4.01 -6.86 -30.47
N GLU A 41 -4.70 -7.68 -29.67
CA GLU A 41 -4.98 -7.42 -28.25
C GLU A 41 -3.69 -7.25 -27.45
N LYS A 42 -2.70 -8.15 -27.66
CA LYS A 42 -1.40 -8.03 -27.01
C LYS A 42 -0.72 -6.71 -27.34
N HIS A 43 -0.75 -6.32 -28.62
CA HIS A 43 -0.14 -5.07 -29.06
C HIS A 43 -0.78 -3.86 -28.37
N GLU A 44 -2.11 -3.83 -28.24
CA GLU A 44 -2.81 -2.77 -27.51
C GLU A 44 -2.40 -2.72 -26.03
N TYR A 45 -2.32 -3.86 -25.35
CA TYR A 45 -1.90 -3.92 -23.95
C TYR A 45 -0.43 -3.53 -23.76
N GLU A 46 0.46 -3.89 -24.68
CA GLU A 46 1.86 -3.47 -24.67
C GLU A 46 2.01 -1.95 -24.86
N MET A 47 1.23 -1.37 -25.77
CA MET A 47 1.18 0.07 -25.99
C MET A 47 0.62 0.82 -24.76
N SER A 48 -0.43 0.29 -24.14
CA SER A 48 -0.99 0.78 -22.88
C SER A 48 0.03 0.73 -21.74
N TRP A 49 0.78 -0.38 -21.62
CA TRP A 49 1.86 -0.54 -20.65
C TRP A 49 2.97 0.49 -20.86
N SER A 50 3.48 0.61 -22.09
CA SER A 50 4.55 1.55 -22.45
C SER A 50 4.16 2.99 -22.13
N THR A 51 2.90 3.34 -22.42
CA THR A 51 2.33 4.65 -22.09
C THR A 51 2.31 4.87 -20.59
N SER A 52 1.76 3.92 -19.82
CA SER A 52 1.66 4.02 -18.36
C SER A 52 3.04 4.13 -17.69
N VAL A 53 4.02 3.32 -18.12
CA VAL A 53 5.42 3.41 -17.64
C VAL A 53 6.03 4.78 -17.92
N THR A 54 5.79 5.32 -19.12
CA THR A 54 6.29 6.65 -19.50
C THR A 54 5.65 7.73 -18.62
N GLN A 55 4.34 7.66 -18.39
CA GLN A 55 3.62 8.61 -17.54
C GLN A 55 4.02 8.49 -16.06
N SER A 56 4.31 7.29 -15.57
CA SER A 56 4.86 7.08 -14.22
C SER A 56 6.23 7.75 -14.07
N LYS A 57 7.12 7.60 -15.05
CA LYS A 57 8.43 8.27 -15.04
C LYS A 57 8.27 9.80 -15.06
N ARG A 58 7.39 10.32 -15.93
CA ARG A 58 7.06 11.76 -15.97
C ARG A 58 6.56 12.27 -14.63
N LEU A 59 5.70 11.52 -13.95
CA LEU A 59 5.17 11.87 -12.63
C LEU A 59 6.30 11.96 -11.59
N ILE A 60 7.14 10.94 -11.50
CA ILE A 60 8.26 10.91 -10.55
C ILE A 60 9.23 12.07 -10.82
N ASP A 61 9.58 12.31 -12.09
CA ASP A 61 10.44 13.42 -12.48
C ASP A 61 9.82 14.78 -12.15
N TYR A 62 8.50 14.93 -12.37
CA TYR A 62 7.78 16.15 -12.02
C TYR A 62 7.80 16.38 -10.50
N ILE A 63 7.52 15.35 -9.70
CA ILE A 63 7.59 15.42 -8.23
C ILE A 63 9.00 15.83 -7.80
N ARG A 64 10.03 15.18 -8.33
CA ARG A 64 11.42 15.43 -7.94
C ARG A 64 11.90 16.84 -8.29
N ARG A 65 11.47 17.38 -9.44
CA ARG A 65 12.00 18.66 -9.97
C ARG A 65 11.16 19.87 -9.61
N ASN A 66 9.83 19.72 -9.59
CA ASN A 66 8.90 20.86 -9.53
C ASN A 66 8.16 20.97 -8.20
N ILE A 67 8.15 19.91 -7.39
CA ILE A 67 7.50 19.94 -6.08
C ILE A 67 8.58 20.14 -5.04
N SER A 68 8.60 21.31 -4.41
CA SER A 68 9.41 21.49 -3.21
C SER A 68 8.91 20.54 -2.13
N ILE A 69 9.84 19.94 -1.37
CA ILE A 69 9.47 19.15 -0.20
C ILE A 69 8.59 20.06 0.65
N TYR A 70 7.30 19.73 0.76
CA TYR A 70 6.40 20.45 1.63
C TYR A 70 7.02 20.42 3.03
N SER A 71 7.41 21.58 3.56
CA SER A 71 7.98 21.68 4.89
C SER A 71 6.87 21.39 5.89
N ILE A 72 6.64 20.11 6.17
CA ILE A 72 5.75 19.71 7.24
C ILE A 72 6.45 20.17 8.52
N ASP A 73 5.92 21.21 9.17
CA ASP A 73 6.39 21.58 10.51
C ASP A 73 6.34 20.33 11.41
N SER A 74 7.36 20.17 12.24
CA SER A 74 7.50 19.11 13.24
C SER A 74 6.20 18.83 14.00
N ASN A 75 5.43 19.88 14.31
CA ASN A 75 4.12 19.79 14.97
C ASN A 75 3.06 19.08 14.10
N LEU A 76 3.02 19.38 12.79
CA LEU A 76 2.08 18.76 11.86
C LEU A 76 2.45 17.29 11.60
N GLN A 77 3.74 16.95 11.57
CA GLN A 77 4.20 15.55 11.52
C GLN A 77 3.74 14.77 12.75
N SER A 78 3.92 15.35 13.95
CA SER A 78 3.48 14.74 15.21
C SER A 78 1.97 14.47 15.23
N ILE A 79 1.16 15.43 14.80
CA ILE A 79 -0.31 15.27 14.73
C ILE A 79 -0.71 14.17 13.73
N LYS A 80 -0.11 14.16 12.53
CA LYS A 80 -0.39 13.13 11.53
C LYS A 80 0.04 11.74 11.98
N HIS A 81 1.16 11.66 12.68
CA HIS A 81 1.64 10.43 13.29
C HIS A 81 0.67 9.92 14.35
N ALA A 82 0.24 10.78 15.29
CA ALA A 82 -0.75 10.43 16.29
C ALA A 82 -2.09 9.99 15.68
N GLN A 83 -2.56 10.66 14.61
CA GLN A 83 -3.76 10.24 13.87
C GLN A 83 -3.60 8.84 13.29
N PHE A 84 -2.45 8.56 12.67
CA PHE A 84 -2.15 7.24 12.13
C PHE A 84 -2.13 6.17 13.23
N GLU A 85 -1.47 6.43 14.35
CA GLU A 85 -1.46 5.52 15.50
C GLU A 85 -2.87 5.24 16.03
N ILE A 86 -3.69 6.28 16.22
CA ILE A 86 -5.08 6.13 16.64
C ILE A 86 -5.85 5.23 15.67
N ILE A 87 -5.77 5.50 14.36
CA ILE A 87 -6.48 4.71 13.34
C ILE A 87 -6.05 3.25 13.38
N GLN A 88 -4.75 2.99 13.50
CA GLN A 88 -4.20 1.64 13.58
C GLN A 88 -4.62 0.91 14.87
N MET A 89 -4.86 1.64 15.97
CA MET A 89 -5.34 1.09 17.24
C MET A 89 -6.84 0.77 17.26
N ILE A 90 -7.67 1.39 16.42
CA ILE A 90 -9.12 1.16 16.42
C ILE A 90 -9.45 -0.32 16.27
N ARG A 91 -8.84 -1.00 15.29
CA ARG A 91 -9.09 -2.43 15.04
C ARG A 91 -8.71 -3.32 16.24
N PRO A 92 -7.48 -3.29 16.78
CA PRO A 92 -7.15 -4.12 17.93
C PRO A 92 -7.98 -3.80 19.18
N ILE A 93 -8.38 -2.54 19.40
CA ILE A 93 -9.28 -2.18 20.52
C ILE A 93 -10.66 -2.83 20.35
N LEU A 94 -11.27 -2.71 19.16
CA LEU A 94 -12.58 -3.30 18.90
C LEU A 94 -12.56 -4.84 18.99
N GLU A 95 -11.47 -5.46 18.54
CA GLU A 95 -11.26 -6.91 18.67
C GLU A 95 -11.13 -7.35 20.13
N ALA A 96 -10.38 -6.60 20.94
CA ALA A 96 -10.27 -6.85 22.37
C ALA A 96 -11.65 -6.70 23.06
N MET A 97 -12.37 -5.63 22.77
CA MET A 97 -13.72 -5.39 23.32
C MET A 97 -14.70 -6.51 22.95
N ARG A 98 -14.72 -6.92 21.67
CA ARG A 98 -15.55 -8.03 21.19
C ARG A 98 -15.27 -9.33 21.94
N ASN A 99 -14.00 -9.64 22.16
CA ASN A 99 -13.59 -10.86 22.86
C ASN A 99 -13.96 -10.83 24.35
N ILE A 100 -13.80 -9.69 25.03
CA ILE A 100 -14.25 -9.52 26.43
C ILE A 100 -15.75 -9.75 26.53
N LEU A 101 -16.55 -9.10 25.68
CA LEU A 101 -18.01 -9.26 25.70
C LEU A 101 -18.45 -10.69 25.39
N ARG A 102 -17.80 -11.36 24.43
CA ARG A 102 -18.07 -12.76 24.11
C ARG A 102 -17.75 -13.67 25.29
N ASN A 103 -16.61 -13.48 25.94
CA ASN A 103 -16.22 -14.27 27.11
C ASN A 103 -17.18 -14.08 28.29
N LEU A 104 -17.68 -12.87 28.54
CA LEU A 104 -18.72 -12.62 29.54
C LEU A 104 -20.02 -13.38 29.22
N GLY A 105 -20.42 -13.43 27.95
CA GLY A 105 -21.58 -14.22 27.52
C GLY A 105 -21.38 -15.72 27.74
N LEU A 106 -20.23 -16.26 27.36
CA LEU A 106 -19.89 -17.66 27.54
C LEU A 106 -19.80 -18.06 29.02
N TYR A 107 -19.26 -17.18 29.85
CA TYR A 107 -19.22 -17.36 31.31
C TYR A 107 -20.64 -17.47 31.90
N LYS A 108 -21.56 -16.58 31.49
CA LYS A 108 -22.97 -16.64 31.93
C LYS A 108 -23.68 -17.93 31.48
N MET A 109 -23.25 -18.53 30.37
CA MET A 109 -23.79 -19.79 29.84
C MET A 109 -23.10 -21.04 30.42
N ASN A 110 -22.16 -20.88 31.38
CA ASN A 110 -21.36 -21.97 31.96
C ASN A 110 -20.49 -22.75 30.95
N SER A 111 -20.23 -22.20 29.76
CA SER A 111 -19.47 -22.83 28.69
C SER A 111 -17.98 -22.44 28.73
N LEU A 112 -17.31 -22.72 29.84
CA LEU A 112 -15.93 -22.28 30.13
C LEU A 112 -14.90 -22.84 29.14
N GLU A 113 -15.13 -24.01 28.54
CA GLU A 113 -14.23 -24.63 27.56
C GLU A 113 -14.11 -23.85 26.25
N THR A 114 -15.04 -22.92 25.99
CA THR A 114 -15.10 -22.12 24.75
C THR A 114 -14.59 -20.68 24.91
N LEU A 115 -14.08 -20.34 26.11
CA LEU A 115 -13.50 -19.03 26.39
C LEU A 115 -12.34 -18.76 25.42
N ILE A 116 -12.36 -17.58 24.81
CA ILE A 116 -11.30 -17.14 23.92
C ILE A 116 -10.25 -16.44 24.76
N GLU A 117 -9.09 -17.06 24.88
CA GLU A 117 -7.92 -16.36 25.39
C GLU A 117 -7.38 -15.42 24.31
N LEU A 118 -7.32 -14.12 24.61
CA LEU A 118 -6.63 -13.15 23.78
C LEU A 118 -5.14 -13.47 23.82
N ARG A 119 -4.66 -14.22 22.82
CA ARG A 119 -3.23 -14.36 22.53
C ARG A 119 -2.92 -13.53 21.30
N PRO A 120 -2.84 -12.18 21.42
CA PRO A 120 -2.40 -11.37 20.30
C PRO A 120 -0.99 -11.82 19.93
N LYS A 121 -0.87 -12.47 18.78
CA LYS A 121 0.44 -12.66 18.17
C LYS A 121 0.88 -11.27 17.76
N VAL A 122 2.07 -10.85 18.21
CA VAL A 122 2.72 -9.67 17.64
C VAL A 122 2.71 -9.90 16.13
N ASN A 123 2.15 -8.95 15.39
CA ASN A 123 2.24 -9.01 13.95
C ASN A 123 3.67 -8.61 13.61
N ASP A 124 4.60 -9.55 13.73
CA ASP A 124 6.04 -9.37 13.51
C ASP A 124 6.38 -9.01 12.07
N ARG A 125 5.37 -8.91 11.19
CA ARG A 125 5.56 -8.41 9.83
C ARG A 125 5.88 -6.91 9.94
N PRO A 126 7.11 -6.50 9.65
CA PRO A 126 7.39 -5.09 9.53
C PRO A 126 6.57 -4.55 8.37
N SER A 127 5.78 -3.52 8.65
CA SER A 127 5.11 -2.71 7.63
C SER A 127 6.08 -1.79 6.89
N THR A 128 7.36 -1.80 7.29
CA THR A 128 8.43 -1.01 6.72
C THR A 128 9.26 -1.83 5.74
N ARG A 129 9.56 -1.23 4.58
CA ARG A 129 10.44 -1.79 3.56
C ARG A 129 11.89 -1.42 3.89
N CYS A 130 12.77 -2.42 3.99
CA CYS A 130 14.22 -2.18 4.06
C CYS A 130 14.71 -1.74 2.66
N LEU A 131 15.24 -0.52 2.55
CA LEU A 131 15.79 0.00 1.29
C LEU A 131 17.19 -0.56 0.96
N LYS A 132 17.84 -1.21 1.93
CA LYS A 132 19.21 -1.72 1.80
C LYS A 132 19.24 -3.15 1.24
N CYS A 133 18.22 -3.95 1.53
CA CYS A 133 18.11 -5.30 1.01
C CYS A 133 17.66 -5.30 -0.46
N LYS A 134 18.36 -6.05 -1.31
CA LYS A 134 17.97 -6.19 -2.73
C LYS A 134 16.68 -6.99 -2.83
N PRO A 135 15.68 -6.51 -3.60
CA PRO A 135 14.45 -7.27 -3.80
C PRO A 135 14.75 -8.54 -4.61
N SER A 136 14.09 -9.65 -4.25
CA SER A 136 14.14 -10.87 -5.05
C SER A 136 13.32 -10.65 -6.33
N ILE A 137 14.00 -10.67 -7.48
CA ILE A 137 13.37 -10.57 -8.79
C ILE A 137 13.02 -11.98 -9.24
N ASN A 138 11.74 -12.22 -9.49
CA ASN A 138 11.26 -13.45 -10.12
C ASN A 138 10.70 -13.11 -11.50
N LEU A 139 10.94 -13.99 -12.48
CA LEU A 139 10.30 -13.88 -13.78
C LEU A 139 8.92 -14.51 -13.72
N VAL A 140 7.89 -13.72 -14.03
CA VAL A 140 6.53 -14.21 -14.26
C VAL A 140 6.24 -14.02 -15.75
N GLY A 141 6.29 -15.12 -16.51
CA GLY A 141 6.36 -15.06 -17.96
C GLY A 141 7.65 -14.33 -18.41
N ASN A 142 7.49 -13.30 -19.24
CA ASN A 142 8.61 -12.47 -19.73
C ASN A 142 8.88 -11.23 -18.85
N PHE A 143 8.18 -11.09 -17.72
CA PHE A 143 8.25 -9.87 -16.91
C PHE A 143 9.00 -10.12 -15.59
N PRO A 144 10.04 -9.31 -15.27
CA PRO A 144 10.69 -9.35 -13.97
C PRO A 144 9.82 -8.66 -12.91
N ILE A 145 9.36 -9.43 -11.92
CA ILE A 145 8.60 -8.94 -10.77
C ILE A 145 9.50 -8.95 -9.53
N ALA A 146 9.69 -7.77 -8.92
CA ALA A 146 10.38 -7.62 -7.65
C ALA A 146 9.40 -7.86 -6.50
N TYR A 147 9.63 -8.90 -5.70
CA TYR A 147 8.85 -9.12 -4.48
C TYR A 147 9.51 -8.39 -3.32
N ASP A 148 8.75 -7.52 -2.66
CA ASP A 148 9.14 -6.98 -1.36
C ASP A 148 8.94 -8.08 -0.32
N ARG A 149 10.05 -8.57 0.26
CA ARG A 149 10.01 -9.44 1.45
C ARG A 149 10.16 -8.55 2.69
N PRO A 150 9.07 -8.21 3.40
CA PRO A 150 9.18 -7.48 4.65
C PRO A 150 9.93 -8.37 5.68
N HIS A 151 11.04 -7.87 6.22
CA HIS A 151 11.82 -8.49 7.28
C HIS A 151 12.24 -7.45 8.32
N VAL A 152 12.54 -7.89 9.54
CA VAL A 152 13.00 -6.99 10.62
C VAL A 152 14.32 -6.36 10.19
N VAL A 153 14.42 -5.03 10.27
CA VAL A 153 15.64 -4.30 9.90
C VAL A 153 16.69 -4.54 10.98
N GLU A 154 17.52 -5.57 10.79
CA GLU A 154 18.65 -5.88 11.65
C GLU A 154 19.89 -5.04 11.28
N LYS A 155 20.85 -4.91 12.20
CA LYS A 155 22.11 -4.17 11.98
C LYS A 155 22.90 -4.68 10.76
N ASP A 156 22.71 -5.94 10.39
CA ASP A 156 23.44 -6.64 9.32
C ASP A 156 22.72 -6.62 7.96
N CYS A 157 21.67 -5.81 7.79
CA CYS A 157 21.17 -5.45 6.46
C CYS A 157 22.31 -4.75 5.71
N SER A 158 23.15 -5.50 5.01
CA SER A 158 24.38 -5.06 4.36
C SER A 158 24.14 -4.78 2.89
#